data_AF-W4M9E7-F1
#
_entry.id   AF-W4M9E7-F1
#
_cell.length_a   1.000
_cell.length_b   1.000
_cell.length_c   1.000
_cell.angle_alpha   90.00
_cell.angle_beta   90.00
_cell.angle_gamma   90.00
#
_symmetry.space_group_name_H-M   'P 1'
#
loop_
_entity.id
_entity.type
_entity.pdbx_description
1 polymer ?
#
loop_
_entity_poly.entity_id
_entity_poly.type
_entity_poly.pdbx_seq_one_letter_code
_entity_poly.pdbx_strand_id
1 'polypeptide(L)'
;QMLLGLAYEALADDDSAIGYFRRLQQTEDGNDFNRLALFKLGEMRLQQRQYQQATQLFRRFLTQFPDGPLVDRTTYLLGVTHTLAGKAETAAQSFTSLSPGSPWFHRANAIQTAFDMAEPRPSKSPRVAGILAGILPGAGHLYLGKPRHAITALLLNGLFLAGATVAFLEGLEAAGVILLYFETGWYLGNINSAKEGAREFNRRYMQDLQDHLYKTYVPPGLTLKQLPGLGLNIQF
;
A
#
# COMPACT_ATOMS: atom_id res chain seq x y z
N GLN A 1 -26.57 15.51 15.75
CA GLN A 1 -25.35 15.82 14.96
C GLN A 1 -24.46 14.60 14.75
N MET A 2 -24.13 13.81 15.79
CA MET A 2 -23.38 12.54 15.64
C MET A 2 -24.04 11.53 14.70
N LEU A 3 -25.37 11.34 14.82
CA LEU A 3 -26.15 10.48 13.92
C LEU A 3 -26.03 10.89 12.46
N LEU A 4 -25.88 12.18 12.18
CA LEU A 4 -25.79 12.70 10.83
C LEU A 4 -24.42 12.36 10.21
N GLY A 5 -23.34 12.49 10.98
CA GLY A 5 -22.01 12.01 10.56
C GLY A 5 -21.99 10.50 10.27
N LEU A 6 -22.61 9.70 11.14
CA LEU A 6 -22.73 8.24 10.95
C LEU A 6 -23.66 7.87 9.79
N ALA A 7 -24.68 8.69 9.51
CA ALA A 7 -25.57 8.51 8.35
C ALA A 7 -24.84 8.83 7.03
N TYR A 8 -24.06 9.91 6.98
CA TYR A 8 -23.25 10.22 5.79
C TYR A 8 -22.17 9.15 5.53
N GLU A 9 -21.54 8.62 6.59
CA GLU A 9 -20.64 7.47 6.48
C GLU A 9 -21.37 6.24 5.90
N ALA A 10 -22.59 5.94 6.40
CA ALA A 10 -23.40 4.84 5.87
C ALA A 10 -23.83 5.05 4.41
N LEU A 11 -23.90 6.30 3.95
CA LEU A 11 -24.20 6.68 2.56
C LEU A 11 -22.94 6.79 1.68
N ALA A 12 -21.75 6.49 2.21
CA ALA A 12 -20.45 6.65 1.54
C ALA A 12 -20.16 8.09 1.04
N ASP A 13 -20.78 9.09 1.68
CA ASP A 13 -20.47 10.51 1.46
C ASP A 13 -19.38 10.95 2.44
N ASP A 14 -18.14 10.60 2.09
CA ASP A 14 -16.96 10.82 2.91
C ASP A 14 -16.72 12.30 3.22
N ASP A 15 -16.93 13.18 2.24
CA ASP A 15 -16.66 14.61 2.40
C ASP A 15 -17.64 15.25 3.39
N SER A 16 -18.92 14.92 3.28
CA SER A 16 -19.93 15.35 4.25
C SER A 16 -19.61 14.78 5.63
N ALA A 17 -19.38 13.47 5.75
CA ALA A 17 -19.08 12.81 7.03
C ALA A 17 -17.86 13.42 7.73
N ILE A 18 -16.75 13.64 7.00
CA ILE A 18 -15.55 14.31 7.53
C ILE A 18 -15.87 15.73 8.00
N GLY A 19 -16.64 16.48 7.20
CA GLY A 19 -17.07 17.84 7.53
C GLY A 19 -17.86 17.88 8.84
N TYR A 20 -18.76 16.94 9.06
CA TYR A 20 -19.55 16.86 10.30
C TYR A 20 -18.70 16.44 11.51
N PHE A 21 -17.86 15.42 11.39
CA PHE A 21 -16.99 15.02 12.50
C PHE A 21 -16.00 16.11 12.92
N ARG A 22 -15.51 16.92 11.97
CA ARG A 22 -14.67 18.08 12.30
C ARG A 22 -15.41 19.15 13.09
N ARG A 23 -16.68 19.43 12.76
CA ARG A 23 -17.49 20.40 13.51
C ARG A 23 -17.79 19.91 14.92
N LEU A 24 -18.04 18.62 15.09
CA LEU A 24 -18.26 18.03 16.41
C LEU A 24 -17.04 18.21 17.32
N GLN A 25 -15.81 18.13 16.80
CA GLN A 25 -14.60 18.40 17.59
C GLN A 25 -14.49 19.83 18.12
N GLN A 26 -15.28 20.78 17.60
CA GLN A 26 -15.24 22.19 17.99
C GLN A 26 -16.29 22.57 19.03
N THR A 27 -17.20 21.64 19.39
CA THR A 27 -18.22 21.89 20.42
C THR A 27 -17.71 21.49 21.81
N GLU A 28 -17.95 22.34 22.82
CA GLU A 28 -17.54 22.11 24.21
C GLU A 28 -18.34 20.98 24.90
N ASP A 29 -19.47 20.58 24.31
CA ASP A 29 -20.37 19.57 24.87
C ASP A 29 -19.94 18.13 24.54
N GLY A 30 -19.48 17.42 25.58
CA GLY A 30 -19.47 15.95 25.63
C GLY A 30 -18.15 15.29 25.22
N ASN A 31 -17.37 14.87 26.21
CA ASN A 31 -16.15 14.06 26.07
C ASN A 31 -16.34 12.86 25.11
N ASP A 32 -17.50 12.19 25.17
CA ASP A 32 -17.77 10.99 24.36
C ASP A 32 -18.10 11.25 22.89
N PHE A 33 -18.72 12.39 22.56
CA PHE A 33 -18.94 12.78 21.16
C PHE A 33 -17.63 13.20 20.49
N ASN A 34 -16.79 13.95 21.20
CA ASN A 34 -15.46 14.34 20.74
C ASN A 34 -14.54 13.13 20.54
N ARG A 35 -14.57 12.18 21.49
CA ARG A 35 -13.93 10.87 21.40
C ARG A 35 -14.36 10.14 20.14
N LEU A 36 -15.65 9.92 19.95
CA LEU A 36 -16.17 9.18 18.80
C LEU A 36 -15.87 9.87 17.47
N ALA A 37 -15.99 11.21 17.39
CA ALA A 37 -15.67 11.96 16.18
C ALA A 37 -14.19 11.84 15.79
N LEU A 38 -13.27 11.94 16.75
CA LEU A 38 -11.83 11.78 16.49
C LEU A 38 -11.48 10.34 16.07
N PHE A 39 -12.08 9.36 16.73
CA PHE A 39 -11.96 7.95 16.34
C PHE A 39 -12.40 7.74 14.89
N LYS A 40 -13.59 8.27 14.54
CA LYS A 40 -14.17 8.14 13.20
C LYS A 40 -13.36 8.79 12.11
N LEU A 41 -12.82 9.98 12.36
CA LEU A 41 -11.89 10.60 11.40
C LEU A 41 -10.66 9.71 11.16
N GLY A 42 -10.10 9.08 12.20
CA GLY A 42 -8.99 8.15 12.05
C GLY A 42 -9.35 6.92 11.22
N GLU A 43 -10.52 6.33 11.49
CA GLU A 43 -11.06 5.17 10.77
C GLU A 43 -11.28 5.49 9.29
N MET A 44 -11.86 6.65 8.97
CA MET A 44 -12.05 7.10 7.58
C MET A 44 -10.72 7.31 6.85
N ARG A 45 -9.72 7.93 7.50
CA ARG A 45 -8.39 8.09 6.89
C ARG A 45 -7.70 6.76 6.64
N LEU A 46 -7.90 5.78 7.51
CA LEU A 46 -7.41 4.42 7.30
C LEU A 46 -8.11 3.76 6.10
N GLN A 47 -9.43 3.91 5.98
CA GLN A 47 -10.19 3.40 4.84
C GLN A 47 -9.75 4.02 3.50
N GLN A 48 -9.42 5.31 3.52
CA GLN A 48 -8.85 6.04 2.39
C GLN A 48 -7.35 5.71 2.15
N ARG A 49 -6.77 4.77 2.92
CA ARG A 49 -5.35 4.36 2.89
C ARG A 49 -4.37 5.51 3.14
N GLN A 50 -4.85 6.59 3.76
CA GLN A 50 -4.05 7.74 4.16
C GLN A 50 -3.39 7.45 5.51
N TYR A 51 -2.48 6.47 5.54
CA TYR A 51 -1.92 5.90 6.77
C TYR A 51 -1.24 6.94 7.67
N GLN A 52 -0.61 7.97 7.08
CA GLN A 52 0.01 9.06 7.86
C GLN A 52 -1.04 9.87 8.63
N GLN A 53 -2.14 10.24 7.98
CA GLN A 53 -3.21 11.02 8.62
C GLN A 53 -3.96 10.17 9.66
N ALA A 54 -4.24 8.90 9.34
CA ALA A 54 -4.83 7.96 10.29
C ALA A 54 -3.96 7.79 11.55
N THR A 55 -2.65 7.63 11.38
CA THR A 55 -1.68 7.56 12.49
C THR A 55 -1.76 8.79 13.39
N GLN A 56 -1.78 10.00 12.80
CA GLN A 56 -1.86 11.25 13.56
C GLN A 56 -3.16 11.34 14.37
N LEU A 57 -4.29 10.97 13.77
CA LEU A 57 -5.60 11.00 14.42
C LEU A 57 -5.70 9.97 15.54
N PHE A 58 -5.23 8.74 15.34
CA PHE A 58 -5.24 7.70 16.36
C PHE A 58 -4.29 8.01 17.53
N ARG A 59 -3.10 8.56 17.26
CA ARG A 59 -2.21 9.03 18.33
C ARG A 59 -2.85 10.15 19.14
N ARG A 60 -3.44 11.15 18.47
CA ARG A 60 -4.17 12.23 19.12
C ARG A 60 -5.32 11.67 19.98
N PHE A 61 -6.04 10.67 19.48
CA PHE A 61 -7.10 10.00 20.24
C PHE A 61 -6.55 9.40 21.54
N LEU A 62 -5.48 8.59 21.45
CA LEU A 62 -4.92 7.91 22.63
C LEU A 62 -4.30 8.90 23.63
N THR A 63 -3.87 10.08 23.18
CA THR A 63 -3.41 11.16 24.08
C THR A 63 -4.56 11.90 24.75
N GLN A 64 -5.62 12.24 24.01
CA GLN A 64 -6.75 13.02 24.53
C GLN A 64 -7.73 12.18 25.35
N PHE A 65 -7.83 10.89 25.03
CA PHE A 65 -8.78 9.96 25.61
C PHE A 65 -8.07 8.65 26.01
N PRO A 66 -7.21 8.69 27.06
CA PRO A 66 -6.36 7.56 27.42
C PRO A 66 -7.14 6.35 27.94
N ASP A 67 -8.36 6.56 28.45
CA ASP A 67 -9.24 5.52 28.98
C ASP A 67 -10.60 5.54 28.27
N GLY A 68 -11.25 4.38 28.18
CA GLY A 68 -12.61 4.23 27.66
C GLY A 68 -12.78 3.11 26.62
N PRO A 69 -14.01 2.87 26.16
CA PRO A 69 -14.37 1.67 25.40
C PRO A 69 -13.73 1.59 24.00
N LEU A 70 -13.16 2.69 23.49
CA LEU A 70 -12.53 2.76 22.16
C LEU A 70 -11.00 2.74 22.20
N VAL A 71 -10.37 2.76 23.39
CA VAL A 71 -8.90 2.80 23.52
C VAL A 71 -8.26 1.59 22.86
N ASP A 72 -8.66 0.39 23.26
CA ASP A 72 -8.10 -0.85 22.70
C ASP A 72 -8.32 -0.96 21.19
N ARG A 73 -9.51 -0.59 20.70
CA ARG A 73 -9.81 -0.58 19.27
C ARG A 73 -8.89 0.40 18.54
N THR A 74 -8.66 1.58 19.11
CA THR A 74 -7.78 2.61 18.54
C THR A 74 -6.32 2.17 18.54
N THR A 75 -5.86 1.58 19.63
CA THR A 75 -4.51 1.00 19.76
C THR A 75 -4.28 -0.10 18.71
N TYR A 76 -5.26 -0.99 18.55
CA TYR A 76 -5.23 -2.01 17.50
C TYR A 76 -5.20 -1.38 16.10
N LEU A 77 -6.09 -0.44 15.79
CA LEU A 77 -6.13 0.23 14.49
C LEU A 77 -4.87 1.05 14.20
N LEU A 78 -4.23 1.64 15.21
CA LEU A 78 -2.93 2.29 15.09
C LEU A 78 -1.84 1.28 14.70
N GLY A 79 -1.82 0.11 15.35
CA GLY A 79 -0.92 -0.99 14.98
C GLY A 79 -1.16 -1.48 13.55
N VAL A 80 -2.42 -1.72 13.16
CA VAL A 80 -2.80 -2.08 11.78
C VAL A 80 -2.38 -0.99 10.78
N THR A 81 -2.53 0.28 11.13
CA THR A 81 -2.10 1.41 10.29
C THR A 81 -0.58 1.40 10.09
N HIS A 82 0.19 1.12 11.14
CA HIS A 82 1.64 0.97 11.05
C HIS A 82 2.04 -0.24 10.21
N THR A 83 1.34 -1.36 10.35
CA THR A 83 1.48 -2.57 9.53
C THR A 83 1.31 -2.25 8.04
N LEU A 84 0.21 -1.57 7.68
CA LEU A 84 -0.09 -1.19 6.29
C LEU A 84 0.89 -0.15 5.73
N ALA A 85 1.43 0.70 6.59
CA ALA A 85 2.50 1.64 6.25
C ALA A 85 3.89 0.98 6.12
N GLY A 86 4.00 -0.34 6.31
CA GLY A 86 5.26 -1.09 6.22
C GLY A 86 6.18 -0.93 7.43
N LYS A 87 5.67 -0.40 8.55
CA LYS A 87 6.42 -0.13 9.79
C LYS A 87 6.16 -1.22 10.82
N ALA A 88 6.65 -2.43 10.55
CA ALA A 88 6.39 -3.62 11.36
C ALA A 88 6.84 -3.47 12.83
N GLU A 89 8.03 -2.92 13.06
CA GLU A 89 8.55 -2.68 14.42
C GLU A 89 7.67 -1.71 15.23
N THR A 90 7.18 -0.64 14.60
CA THR A 90 6.28 0.31 15.25
C THR A 90 4.90 -0.30 15.48
N ALA A 91 4.42 -1.15 14.56
CA ALA A 91 3.16 -1.88 14.74
C ALA A 91 3.24 -2.83 15.94
N ALA A 92 4.36 -3.54 16.07
CA ALA A 92 4.63 -4.44 17.19
C ALA A 92 4.49 -3.73 18.54
N GLN A 93 5.10 -2.55 18.68
CA GLN A 93 5.01 -1.73 19.89
C GLN A 93 3.56 -1.38 20.23
N SER A 94 2.76 -0.94 19.24
CA SER A 94 1.34 -0.67 19.45
C SER A 94 0.57 -1.91 19.90
N PHE A 95 0.85 -3.07 19.32
CA PHE A 95 0.17 -4.31 19.70
C PHE A 95 0.51 -4.77 21.12
N THR A 96 1.76 -4.58 21.58
CA THR A 96 2.17 -4.95 22.94
C THR A 96 1.48 -4.16 24.05
N SER A 97 0.96 -2.97 23.75
CA SER A 97 0.18 -2.19 24.72
C SER A 97 -1.26 -2.69 24.94
N LEU A 98 -1.74 -3.66 24.15
CA LEU A 98 -3.06 -4.25 24.35
C LEU A 98 -3.03 -5.24 25.52
N SER A 99 -3.97 -5.08 26.47
CA SER A 99 -4.17 -6.04 27.55
C SER A 99 -4.62 -7.41 27.01
N PRO A 100 -4.20 -8.55 27.60
CA PRO A 100 -4.70 -9.87 27.24
C PRO A 100 -6.23 -10.03 27.35
N GLY A 101 -6.89 -9.21 28.18
CA GLY A 101 -8.36 -9.17 28.29
C GLY A 101 -9.06 -8.42 27.14
N SER A 102 -8.30 -7.77 26.26
CA SER A 102 -8.84 -6.99 25.15
C SER A 102 -9.43 -7.90 24.06
N PRO A 103 -10.62 -7.59 23.52
CA PRO A 103 -11.15 -8.27 22.33
C PRO A 103 -10.23 -8.18 21.10
N TRP A 104 -9.29 -7.22 21.09
CA TRP A 104 -8.36 -6.98 19.98
C TRP A 104 -7.02 -7.69 20.13
N PHE A 105 -6.73 -8.26 21.32
CA PHE A 105 -5.44 -8.88 21.62
C PHE A 105 -5.12 -10.05 20.70
N HIS A 106 -6.07 -10.97 20.49
CA HIS A 106 -5.86 -12.13 19.61
C HIS A 106 -5.63 -11.72 18.15
N ARG A 107 -6.32 -10.69 17.66
CA ARG A 107 -6.13 -10.17 16.30
C ARG A 107 -4.75 -9.52 16.16
N ALA A 108 -4.31 -8.76 17.16
CA ALA A 108 -3.00 -8.15 17.19
C ALA A 108 -1.88 -9.21 17.14
N ASN A 109 -1.99 -10.26 17.95
CA ASN A 109 -1.03 -11.37 17.95
C ASN A 109 -1.02 -12.13 16.63
N ALA A 110 -2.18 -12.32 15.98
CA ALA A 110 -2.24 -12.99 14.68
C ALA A 110 -1.47 -12.22 13.59
N ILE A 111 -1.45 -10.88 13.65
CA ILE A 111 -0.64 -10.05 12.74
C ILE A 111 0.85 -10.29 12.99
N GLN A 112 1.26 -10.30 14.27
CA GLN A 112 2.66 -10.50 14.67
C GLN A 112 3.17 -11.87 14.25
N THR A 113 2.42 -12.93 14.55
CA THR A 113 2.74 -14.29 14.13
C THR A 113 2.82 -14.41 12.60
N ALA A 114 1.91 -13.75 11.86
CA ALA A 114 1.97 -13.74 10.41
C ALA A 114 3.24 -13.06 9.88
N PHE A 115 3.74 -12.02 10.55
CA PHE A 115 5.01 -11.40 10.20
C PHE A 115 6.23 -12.28 10.53
N ASP A 116 6.21 -12.94 11.69
CA ASP A 116 7.30 -13.82 12.12
C ASP A 116 7.43 -15.06 11.23
N MET A 117 6.30 -15.54 10.70
CA MET A 117 6.24 -16.68 9.78
C MET A 117 6.38 -16.29 8.30
N ALA A 118 6.39 -14.99 7.97
CA ALA A 118 6.43 -14.56 6.58
C ALA A 118 7.79 -14.87 5.94
N GLU A 119 7.76 -15.53 4.78
CA GLU A 119 8.97 -15.68 3.97
C GLU A 119 9.55 -14.31 3.57
N PRO A 120 10.88 -14.21 3.38
CA PRO A 120 11.50 -12.99 2.91
C PRO A 120 10.81 -12.46 1.66
N ARG A 121 10.43 -11.18 1.69
CA ARG A 121 9.64 -10.58 0.60
C ARG A 121 10.35 -10.78 -0.74
N PRO A 122 9.74 -11.48 -1.72
CA PRO A 122 10.31 -11.63 -3.04
C PRO A 122 10.51 -10.24 -3.65
N SER A 123 11.75 -9.95 -4.03
CA SER A 123 12.10 -8.69 -4.69
C SER A 123 13.03 -8.95 -5.87
N LYS A 124 12.88 -8.13 -6.91
CA LYS A 124 13.70 -8.16 -8.12
C LYS A 124 14.54 -6.89 -8.19
N SER A 125 15.84 -7.04 -8.39
CA SER A 125 16.76 -5.90 -8.46
C SER A 125 16.72 -5.26 -9.85
N PRO A 126 16.37 -3.94 -9.96
CA PRO A 126 16.43 -3.23 -11.24
C PRO A 126 17.85 -3.20 -11.81
N ARG A 127 18.88 -3.13 -10.96
CA ARG A 127 20.28 -3.14 -11.41
C ARG A 127 20.64 -4.48 -12.05
N VAL A 128 20.28 -5.59 -11.42
CA VAL A 128 20.53 -6.93 -11.97
C VAL A 128 19.77 -7.13 -13.27
N ALA A 129 18.48 -6.75 -13.33
CA ALA A 129 17.69 -6.81 -14.55
C ALA A 129 18.33 -6.02 -15.70
N GLY A 130 18.83 -4.81 -15.40
CA GLY A 130 19.52 -3.97 -16.38
C GLY A 130 20.88 -4.52 -16.84
N ILE A 131 21.71 -5.04 -15.91
CA ILE A 131 23.00 -5.66 -16.26
C ILE A 131 22.77 -6.88 -17.15
N LEU A 132 21.83 -7.75 -16.79
CA LEU A 132 21.51 -8.92 -17.61
C LEU A 132 21.04 -8.51 -19.01
N ALA A 133 20.11 -7.55 -19.10
CA ALA A 133 19.64 -7.03 -20.39
C ALA A 133 20.75 -6.35 -21.22
N GLY A 134 21.76 -5.78 -20.57
CA GLY A 134 22.93 -5.17 -21.22
C GLY A 134 24.05 -6.15 -21.54
N ILE A 135 23.95 -7.41 -21.13
CA ILE A 135 24.84 -8.49 -21.61
C ILE A 135 24.18 -9.19 -22.78
N LEU A 136 22.90 -9.53 -22.63
CA LEU A 136 22.14 -10.26 -23.63
C LEU A 136 20.72 -9.68 -23.73
N PRO A 137 20.29 -9.25 -24.93
CA PRO A 137 18.91 -8.82 -25.15
C PRO A 137 17.92 -9.87 -24.64
N GLY A 138 16.99 -9.43 -23.79
CA GLY A 138 15.97 -10.26 -23.18
C GLY A 138 16.34 -10.97 -21.87
N ALA A 139 17.62 -11.10 -21.49
CA ALA A 139 18.00 -11.79 -20.25
C ALA A 139 17.48 -11.09 -18.98
N GLY A 140 17.40 -9.75 -19.00
CA GLY A 140 16.74 -8.99 -17.94
C GLY A 140 15.26 -9.33 -17.77
N HIS A 141 14.54 -9.58 -18.86
CA HIS A 141 13.13 -10.01 -18.80
C HIS A 141 12.98 -11.48 -18.38
N LEU A 142 13.92 -12.36 -18.75
CA LEU A 142 13.94 -13.74 -18.21
C LEU A 142 14.12 -13.76 -16.69
N TYR A 143 15.00 -12.92 -16.15
CA TYR A 143 15.17 -12.76 -14.69
C TYR A 143 13.86 -12.36 -13.98
N LEU A 144 13.00 -11.62 -14.68
CA LEU A 144 11.67 -11.22 -14.21
C LEU A 144 10.57 -12.28 -14.49
N GLY A 145 10.92 -13.44 -15.03
CA GLY A 145 9.95 -14.48 -15.40
C GLY A 145 9.08 -14.10 -16.61
N LYS A 146 9.59 -13.24 -17.52
CA LYS A 146 8.86 -12.71 -18.68
C LYS A 146 9.43 -13.27 -20.01
N PRO A 147 9.19 -14.55 -20.35
CA PRO A 147 9.82 -15.21 -21.50
C PRO A 147 9.42 -14.60 -22.83
N ARG A 148 8.17 -14.15 -22.99
CA ARG A 148 7.71 -13.50 -24.22
C ARG A 148 8.51 -12.25 -24.54
N HIS A 149 8.67 -11.35 -23.55
CA HIS A 149 9.47 -10.14 -23.70
C HIS A 149 10.95 -10.46 -23.97
N ALA A 150 11.48 -11.50 -23.33
CA ALA A 150 12.85 -11.93 -23.55
C ALA A 150 13.11 -12.39 -25.00
N ILE A 151 12.25 -13.27 -25.51
CA ILE A 151 12.38 -13.81 -26.87
C ILE A 151 12.21 -12.69 -27.90
N THR A 152 11.23 -11.80 -27.73
CA THR A 152 11.05 -10.65 -28.63
C THR A 152 12.27 -9.74 -28.66
N ALA A 153 12.88 -9.46 -27.50
CA ALA A 153 14.10 -8.67 -27.44
C ALA A 153 15.24 -9.37 -28.19
N LEU A 154 15.48 -10.65 -27.93
CA LEU A 154 16.53 -11.42 -28.59
C LEU A 154 16.36 -11.44 -30.13
N LEU A 155 15.14 -11.72 -30.61
CA LEU A 155 14.84 -11.79 -32.04
C LEU A 155 15.01 -10.45 -32.74
N LEU A 156 14.51 -9.35 -32.15
CA LEU A 156 14.61 -8.03 -32.77
C LEU A 156 16.06 -7.56 -32.86
N ASN A 157 16.83 -7.67 -31.77
CA ASN A 157 18.24 -7.27 -31.77
C ASN A 157 19.05 -8.12 -32.77
N GLY A 158 18.78 -9.44 -32.82
CA GLY A 158 19.38 -10.33 -33.80
C GLY A 158 19.04 -9.94 -35.25
N LEU A 159 17.78 -9.57 -35.53
CA LEU A 159 17.33 -9.15 -36.85
C LEU A 159 18.00 -7.84 -37.30
N PHE A 160 18.09 -6.84 -36.42
CA PHE A 160 18.74 -5.57 -36.74
C PHE A 160 20.24 -5.75 -36.99
N LEU A 161 20.94 -6.53 -36.15
CA LEU A 161 22.36 -6.83 -36.34
C LEU A 161 22.62 -7.61 -37.64
N ALA A 162 21.78 -8.61 -37.95
CA ALA A 162 21.87 -9.36 -39.20
C ALA A 162 21.63 -8.44 -40.41
N GLY A 163 20.59 -7.60 -40.36
CA GLY A 163 20.28 -6.64 -41.42
C GLY A 163 21.41 -5.63 -41.64
N ALA A 164 21.98 -5.08 -40.56
CA ALA A 164 23.11 -4.16 -40.64
C ALA A 164 24.34 -4.85 -41.26
N THR A 165 24.63 -6.08 -40.85
CA THR A 165 25.74 -6.88 -41.38
C THR A 165 25.59 -7.10 -42.89
N VAL A 166 24.41 -7.54 -43.34
CA VAL A 166 24.13 -7.72 -44.77
C VAL A 166 24.27 -6.40 -45.53
N ALA A 167 23.75 -5.29 -44.98
CA ALA A 167 23.88 -3.97 -45.62
C ALA A 167 25.34 -3.57 -45.85
N PHE A 168 26.23 -3.80 -44.88
CA PHE A 168 27.66 -3.52 -45.05
C PHE A 168 28.34 -4.45 -46.06
N LEU A 169 27.99 -5.75 -46.06
CA LEU A 169 28.55 -6.72 -47.02
C LEU A 169 28.16 -6.40 -48.48
N GLU A 170 26.98 -5.82 -48.69
CA GLU A 170 26.47 -5.39 -50.00
C GLU A 170 26.89 -3.97 -50.39
N GLY A 171 27.75 -3.30 -49.60
CA GLY A 171 28.21 -1.93 -49.87
C GLY A 171 27.16 -0.83 -49.62
N LEU A 172 26.06 -1.14 -48.92
CA LEU A 172 24.99 -0.22 -48.56
C LEU A 172 25.26 0.45 -47.20
N GLU A 173 26.37 1.19 -47.11
CA GLU A 173 26.88 1.77 -45.85
C GLU A 173 25.84 2.62 -45.11
N ALA A 174 25.12 3.48 -45.83
CA ALA A 174 24.10 4.34 -45.25
C ALA A 174 22.98 3.53 -44.57
N ALA A 175 22.54 2.44 -45.19
CA ALA A 175 21.53 1.56 -44.63
C ALA A 175 22.05 0.83 -43.38
N GLY A 176 23.29 0.35 -43.41
CA GLY A 176 23.95 -0.28 -42.26
C GLY A 176 24.03 0.67 -41.05
N VAL A 177 24.45 1.92 -41.27
CA VAL A 177 24.52 2.95 -40.22
C VAL A 177 23.13 3.27 -39.65
N ILE A 178 22.11 3.41 -40.51
CA ILE A 178 20.73 3.66 -40.07
C ILE A 178 20.23 2.49 -39.21
N LEU A 179 20.46 1.24 -39.62
CA LEU A 179 20.05 0.06 -38.86
C LEU A 179 20.74 0.00 -37.49
N LEU A 180 22.04 0.28 -37.42
CA LEU A 180 22.77 0.35 -36.16
C LEU A 180 22.26 1.49 -35.27
N TYR A 181 21.93 2.65 -35.83
CA TYR A 181 21.33 3.74 -35.07
C TYR A 181 20.02 3.31 -34.39
N PHE A 182 19.10 2.69 -35.15
CA PHE A 182 17.86 2.18 -34.57
C PHE A 182 18.11 1.06 -33.55
N GLU A 183 19.05 0.16 -33.83
CA GLU A 183 19.42 -0.93 -32.91
C GLU A 183 19.92 -0.38 -31.57
N THR A 184 20.78 0.65 -31.57
CA THR A 184 21.25 1.25 -30.31
C THR A 184 20.10 1.82 -29.48
N GLY A 185 19.12 2.48 -30.12
CA GLY A 185 17.92 2.97 -29.45
C GLY A 185 17.08 1.83 -28.86
N TRP A 186 16.87 0.76 -29.63
CA TRP A 186 16.08 -0.39 -29.21
C TRP A 186 16.75 -1.17 -28.07
N TYR A 187 18.06 -1.37 -28.16
CA TYR A 187 18.90 -2.03 -27.17
C TYR A 187 18.88 -1.29 -25.82
N LEU A 188 19.07 0.03 -25.83
CA LEU A 188 18.95 0.87 -24.63
C LEU A 188 17.52 0.85 -24.05
N GLY A 189 16.51 0.85 -24.92
CA GLY A 189 15.11 0.68 -24.56
C GLY A 189 14.86 -0.65 -23.83
N ASN A 190 15.45 -1.75 -24.30
CA ASN A 190 15.35 -3.07 -23.68
C ASN A 190 15.93 -3.08 -22.24
N ILE A 191 17.09 -2.46 -22.03
CA ILE A 191 17.71 -2.34 -20.70
C ILE A 191 16.80 -1.56 -19.73
N ASN A 192 16.25 -0.43 -20.18
CA ASN A 192 15.36 0.39 -19.38
C ASN A 192 14.04 -0.33 -19.09
N SER A 193 13.49 -1.05 -20.07
CA SER A 193 12.30 -1.89 -19.93
C SER A 193 12.49 -2.99 -18.88
N ALA A 194 13.67 -3.64 -18.84
CA ALA A 194 13.98 -4.64 -17.82
C ALA A 194 14.09 -4.00 -16.42
N LYS A 195 14.76 -2.85 -16.28
CA LYS A 195 14.84 -2.10 -15.03
C LYS A 195 13.45 -1.73 -14.50
N GLU A 196 12.60 -1.20 -15.37
CA GLU A 196 11.24 -0.79 -14.99
C GLU A 196 10.37 -2.00 -14.68
N GLY A 197 10.52 -3.09 -15.41
CA GLY A 197 9.85 -4.36 -15.11
C GLY A 197 10.16 -4.88 -13.70
N ALA A 198 11.40 -4.71 -13.22
CA ALA A 198 11.77 -5.07 -11.85
C ALA A 198 11.11 -4.17 -10.79
N ARG A 199 11.09 -2.84 -11.04
CA ARG A 199 10.39 -1.89 -10.17
C ARG A 199 8.90 -2.19 -10.10
N GLU A 200 8.30 -2.49 -11.23
CA GLU A 200 6.89 -2.81 -11.33
C GLU A 200 6.54 -4.11 -10.61
N PHE A 201 7.38 -5.13 -10.73
CA PHE A 201 7.22 -6.37 -9.96
C PHE A 201 7.18 -6.09 -8.45
N ASN A 202 8.15 -5.31 -7.94
CA ASN A 202 8.22 -4.98 -6.52
C ASN A 202 7.02 -4.12 -6.08
N ARG A 203 6.60 -3.16 -6.90
CA ARG A 203 5.46 -2.28 -6.61
C ARG A 203 4.15 -3.07 -6.51
N ARG A 204 3.88 -3.94 -7.49
CA ARG A 204 2.67 -4.79 -7.50
C ARG A 204 2.64 -5.70 -6.29
N TYR A 205 3.76 -6.38 -6.00
CA TYR A 205 3.85 -7.25 -4.84
C TYR A 205 3.51 -6.51 -3.54
N MET A 206 4.04 -5.29 -3.36
CA MET A 206 3.75 -4.48 -2.18
C MET A 206 2.28 -4.02 -2.12
N GLN A 207 1.67 -3.70 -3.27
CA GLN A 207 0.25 -3.36 -3.35
C GLN A 207 -0.64 -4.55 -2.99
N ASP A 208 -0.37 -5.73 -3.57
CA ASP A 208 -1.12 -6.96 -3.29
C ASP A 208 -1.01 -7.37 -1.82
N LEU A 209 0.19 -7.23 -1.25
CA LEU A 209 0.42 -7.46 0.18
C LEU A 209 -0.40 -6.48 1.02
N GLN A 210 -0.34 -5.17 0.72
CA GLN A 210 -1.14 -4.17 1.45
C GLN A 210 -2.64 -4.44 1.35
N ASP A 211 -3.13 -4.85 0.18
CA ASP A 211 -4.52 -5.20 -0.05
C ASP A 211 -4.95 -6.43 0.75
N HIS A 212 -4.10 -7.45 0.76
CA HIS A 212 -4.32 -8.65 1.56
C HIS A 212 -4.37 -8.31 3.05
N LEU A 213 -3.36 -7.59 3.55
CA LEU A 213 -3.30 -7.14 4.95
C LEU A 213 -4.52 -6.28 5.32
N TYR A 214 -4.94 -5.38 4.43
CA TYR A 214 -6.10 -4.52 4.64
C TYR A 214 -7.37 -5.37 4.81
N LYS A 215 -7.63 -6.28 3.87
CA LYS A 215 -8.82 -7.14 3.90
C LYS A 215 -8.84 -8.09 5.09
N THR A 216 -7.68 -8.58 5.51
CA THR A 216 -7.56 -9.56 6.60
C THR A 216 -7.64 -8.91 7.97
N TYR A 217 -7.03 -7.73 8.17
CA TYR A 217 -6.78 -7.18 9.50
C TYR A 217 -7.52 -5.88 9.81
N VAL A 218 -8.00 -5.14 8.81
CA VAL A 218 -8.84 -3.95 9.07
C VAL A 218 -10.26 -4.42 9.40
N PRO A 219 -10.76 -4.15 10.61
CA PRO A 219 -12.11 -4.53 10.99
C PRO A 219 -13.13 -3.64 10.28
N PRO A 220 -14.39 -4.09 10.13
CA PRO A 220 -15.46 -3.24 9.64
C PRO A 220 -15.60 -1.96 10.46
N GLY A 221 -15.96 -0.86 9.78
CA GLY A 221 -16.18 0.45 10.40
C GLY A 221 -17.13 0.38 11.61
N LEU A 222 -16.88 1.18 12.65
CA LEU A 222 -17.70 1.17 13.86
C LEU A 222 -19.12 1.67 13.57
N THR A 223 -20.13 0.80 13.59
CA THR A 223 -21.51 1.23 13.29
C THR A 223 -22.28 1.66 14.54
N LEU A 224 -23.42 2.34 14.34
CA LEU A 224 -24.36 2.71 15.42
C LEU A 224 -24.75 1.54 16.33
N LYS A 225 -24.93 0.34 15.76
CA LYS A 225 -25.28 -0.88 16.48
C LYS A 225 -24.16 -1.40 17.39
N GLN A 226 -22.92 -0.95 17.16
CA GLN A 226 -21.71 -1.35 17.88
C GLN A 226 -21.26 -0.31 18.90
N LEU A 227 -22.06 0.73 19.16
CA LEU A 227 -21.82 1.75 20.18
C LEU A 227 -22.33 1.44 21.62
N PRO A 228 -22.90 0.27 22.01
CA PRO A 228 -23.43 0.12 23.35
C PRO A 228 -22.29 0.17 24.37
N GLY A 229 -22.25 1.23 25.18
CA GLY A 229 -21.22 1.46 26.20
C GLY A 229 -20.67 2.89 26.26
N LEU A 230 -20.91 3.73 25.26
CA LEU A 230 -20.49 5.15 25.27
C LEU A 230 -21.46 6.08 26.03
N GLY A 231 -22.48 5.56 26.71
CA GLY A 231 -23.44 6.38 27.47
C GLY A 231 -24.20 7.42 26.63
N LEU A 232 -24.15 7.33 25.30
CA LEU A 232 -24.74 8.32 24.40
C LEU A 232 -26.27 8.24 24.50
N ASN A 233 -26.85 9.16 25.26
CA ASN A 233 -28.29 9.32 25.36
C ASN A 233 -28.79 9.97 24.06
N ILE A 234 -29.14 9.13 23.09
CA ILE A 234 -29.70 9.58 21.82
C ILE A 234 -31.18 9.86 22.07
N GLN A 235 -31.50 11.08 22.50
CA GLN A 235 -32.88 11.53 22.55
C GLN A 235 -33.37 11.84 21.12
N PHE A 236 -34.53 11.28 20.79
CA PHE A 236 -35.23 11.47 19.51
C PHE A 236 -36.11 12.72 19.55
#